data_AF-A0A920JQP0-F1
#
_entry.id   AF-A0A920JQP0-F1
#
_cell.length_a   1.000
_cell.length_b   1.000
_cell.length_c   1.000
_cell.angle_alpha   90.00
_cell.angle_beta   90.00
_cell.angle_gamma   90.00
#
_symmetry.space_group_name_H-M   'P 1'
#
loop_
_entity.id
_entity.type
_entity.pdbx_description
1 polymer ?
#
loop_
_entity_poly.entity_id
_entity_poly.type
_entity_poly.pdbx_seq_one_letter_code
_entity_poly.pdbx_strand_id
1 'polypeptide(L)'
;MSHHTCPSTDNTFTCNYTYFYRRSINGTIVFMEINSSIAYLLGLITGKGRLHDDCVSISFPCNNEFVYGTARCPKCSFPMTKPKNKDTYQCKNNNCNYEINKKSIDTVRKKYNQSKLIPESVKNDVISKISEEIELSHNIISSKNQTILQLHFEKDFHNEVVNCFNPHRNFYSFRIPEIIKISEYSFKIEFLNGLLDTIGQPNAGNWIMRPSKFGMMQRIYFQIINRNYYLPVDIDNFIREYFKLPIQTIDWGHPNIRDANLVEFSNGSPSAYGREHQIKFFPEHYEIFEFRIKSKELLFRELIRFNKDALFNTHSSDWLNILQTDSEIKESDVKAYHPSINHHYVPKVLQRQINAHWQINLFLGCKFFKKKCVMIQTIKKVLSILGSRKKLKTLN
;
A
#
# COMPACT_ATOMS: atom_id res chain seq x y z
N MET A 1 28.46 -34.48 1.69
CA MET A 1 29.53 -34.68 2.67
C MET A 1 30.27 -33.36 2.83
N SER A 2 30.44 -32.98 4.08
CA SER A 2 31.10 -31.77 4.60
C SER A 2 32.51 -31.56 4.03
N HIS A 3 32.94 -30.30 3.89
CA HIS A 3 33.84 -29.71 4.89
C HIS A 3 33.96 -28.19 4.73
N HIS A 4 33.75 -27.51 5.86
CA HIS A 4 34.18 -26.16 6.14
C HIS A 4 35.71 -26.05 6.09
N THR A 5 36.20 -24.96 5.52
CA THR A 5 37.36 -24.23 6.06
C THR A 5 37.19 -22.75 5.73
N CYS A 6 37.13 -21.93 6.76
CA CYS A 6 37.37 -20.49 6.71
C CYS A 6 38.86 -20.27 7.01
N PRO A 7 39.49 -19.27 6.40
CA PRO A 7 40.49 -18.49 7.11
C PRO A 7 40.10 -17.02 7.20
N SER A 8 40.62 -16.41 8.26
CA SER A 8 40.37 -15.10 8.82
C SER A 8 41.22 -13.96 8.21
N THR A 9 40.85 -12.75 8.65
CA THR A 9 41.59 -11.47 8.78
C THR A 9 41.66 -10.50 7.60
N ASP A 10 41.04 -9.33 7.86
CA ASP A 10 41.40 -7.96 7.49
C ASP A 10 41.69 -7.61 6.03
N ASN A 11 40.70 -6.95 5.41
CA ASN A 11 40.87 -5.57 4.95
C ASN A 11 39.52 -4.94 4.63
N THR A 12 39.36 -3.69 5.04
CA THR A 12 38.25 -2.79 4.71
C THR A 12 38.11 -2.65 3.20
N PHE A 13 37.23 -3.45 2.60
CA PHE A 13 36.71 -3.21 1.26
C PHE A 13 35.29 -2.66 1.41
N THR A 14 35.13 -1.35 1.25
CA THR A 14 33.88 -0.77 0.80
C THR A 14 33.59 -1.32 -0.59
N CYS A 15 32.87 -2.42 -0.66
CA CYS A 15 32.33 -2.94 -1.92
C CYS A 15 31.11 -2.09 -2.30
N ASN A 16 31.32 -1.09 -3.16
CA ASN A 16 30.24 -0.51 -3.96
C ASN A 16 29.88 -1.55 -5.04
N TYR A 17 28.83 -2.34 -4.83
CA TYR A 17 28.31 -3.21 -5.89
C TYR A 17 27.29 -2.41 -6.69
N THR A 18 27.73 -1.84 -7.82
CA THR A 18 26.82 -1.31 -8.84
C THR A 18 26.10 -2.49 -9.51
N TYR A 19 24.77 -2.57 -9.38
CA TYR A 19 23.96 -3.63 -10.00
C TYR A 19 23.45 -3.18 -11.38
N PHE A 20 23.80 -3.95 -12.41
CA PHE A 20 23.47 -3.65 -13.81
C PHE A 20 22.17 -4.34 -14.26
N TYR A 21 21.21 -3.56 -14.77
CA TYR A 21 19.98 -4.11 -15.38
C TYR A 21 20.14 -4.30 -16.89
N ARG A 22 19.72 -5.47 -17.42
CA ARG A 22 19.87 -5.88 -18.82
C ARG A 22 18.51 -5.89 -19.54
N ARG A 23 18.33 -5.04 -20.55
CA ARG A 23 17.44 -5.37 -21.68
C ARG A 23 17.90 -4.67 -22.96
N SER A 24 18.09 -5.48 -24.02
CA SER A 24 18.49 -5.03 -25.35
C SER A 24 17.33 -4.33 -26.06
N ILE A 25 17.54 -3.09 -26.48
CA ILE A 25 16.81 -2.45 -27.58
C ILE A 25 17.89 -1.91 -28.52
N ASN A 26 17.94 -2.43 -29.75
CA ASN A 26 18.84 -2.01 -30.83
C ASN A 26 20.36 -2.20 -30.63
N GLY A 27 20.80 -3.08 -29.74
CA GLY A 27 22.22 -3.49 -29.65
C GLY A 27 23.14 -2.51 -28.91
N THR A 28 22.66 -1.32 -28.53
CA THR A 28 23.39 -0.40 -27.64
C THR A 28 22.90 -0.58 -26.21
N ILE A 29 23.81 -0.97 -25.32
CA ILE A 29 23.52 -1.22 -23.90
C ILE A 29 23.61 0.11 -23.17
N VAL A 30 22.49 0.58 -22.60
CA VAL A 30 22.47 1.73 -21.71
C VAL A 30 22.26 1.22 -20.29
N PHE A 31 23.24 1.47 -19.42
CA PHE A 31 23.24 1.05 -18.03
C PHE A 31 22.86 2.24 -17.15
N MET A 32 21.68 2.19 -16.54
CA MET A 32 21.40 3.08 -15.41
C MET A 32 22.09 2.52 -14.18
N GLU A 33 23.11 3.20 -13.68
CA GLU A 33 23.67 2.93 -12.35
C GLU A 33 22.65 3.36 -11.29
N ILE A 34 22.29 2.47 -10.38
CA ILE A 34 21.33 2.78 -9.33
C ILE A 34 22.04 3.23 -8.05
N ASN A 35 21.56 4.33 -7.48
CA ASN A 35 21.95 4.84 -6.18
C ASN A 35 20.72 5.12 -5.31
N SER A 36 20.95 5.70 -4.13
CA SER A 36 19.90 6.01 -3.16
C SER A 36 18.88 7.01 -3.71
N SER A 37 19.36 8.06 -4.38
CA SER A 37 18.54 9.12 -4.98
C SER A 37 17.65 8.59 -6.10
N ILE A 38 18.21 7.75 -6.98
CA ILE A 38 17.50 7.10 -8.09
C ILE A 38 16.46 6.13 -7.55
N ALA A 39 16.81 5.29 -6.57
CA ALA A 39 15.87 4.33 -6.01
C ALA A 39 14.66 5.03 -5.37
N TYR A 40 14.90 6.10 -4.62
CA TYR A 40 13.84 6.94 -4.05
C TYR A 40 12.97 7.58 -5.14
N LEU A 41 13.57 8.17 -6.18
CA LEU A 41 12.86 8.72 -7.34
C LEU A 41 11.96 7.67 -8.03
N LEU A 42 12.49 6.48 -8.29
CA LEU A 42 11.72 5.38 -8.89
C LEU A 42 10.55 4.96 -8.00
N GLY A 43 10.69 5.01 -6.68
CA GLY A 43 9.61 4.78 -5.72
C GLY A 43 8.49 5.81 -5.84
N LEU A 44 8.84 7.10 -5.88
CA LEU A 44 7.90 8.20 -6.09
C LEU A 44 7.13 8.05 -7.42
N ILE A 45 7.86 7.75 -8.50
CA ILE A 45 7.27 7.58 -9.83
C ILE A 45 6.31 6.39 -9.85
N THR A 46 6.71 5.25 -9.27
CA THR A 46 5.88 4.05 -9.20
C THR A 46 4.53 4.33 -8.55
N GLY A 47 4.51 5.12 -7.46
CA GLY A 47 3.29 5.42 -6.72
C GLY A 47 2.36 6.42 -7.40
N LYS A 48 2.88 7.59 -7.81
CA LYS A 48 2.07 8.70 -8.34
C LYS A 48 2.73 9.48 -9.48
N GLY A 49 3.70 8.89 -10.16
CA GLY A 49 4.39 9.49 -11.30
C GLY A 49 3.61 9.46 -12.61
N ARG A 50 3.94 10.40 -13.49
CA ARG A 50 3.66 10.37 -14.93
C ARG A 50 4.92 10.81 -15.67
N LEU A 51 5.25 10.06 -16.70
CA LEU A 51 6.38 10.30 -17.58
C LEU A 51 5.86 11.02 -18.82
N HIS A 52 6.38 12.22 -19.06
CA HIS A 52 6.18 13.00 -20.28
C HIS A 52 7.46 12.93 -21.12
N ASP A 53 7.47 13.55 -22.30
CA ASP A 53 8.60 13.47 -23.20
C ASP A 53 9.83 14.27 -22.73
N ASP A 54 9.62 15.28 -21.87
CA ASP A 54 10.63 16.23 -21.41
C ASP A 54 10.72 16.35 -19.87
N CYS A 55 9.79 15.73 -19.15
CA CYS A 55 9.71 15.86 -17.70
C CYS A 55 9.01 14.68 -17.02
N VAL A 56 9.22 14.58 -15.71
CA VAL A 56 8.52 13.65 -14.84
C VAL A 56 7.67 14.43 -13.86
N SER A 57 6.37 14.16 -13.82
CA SER A 57 5.47 14.77 -12.83
C SER A 57 5.09 13.77 -11.75
N ILE A 58 5.23 14.15 -10.48
CA ILE A 58 4.91 13.33 -9.30
C ILE A 58 3.85 14.05 -8.48
N SER A 59 2.78 13.33 -8.15
CA SER A 59 1.65 13.87 -7.40
C SER A 59 1.68 13.46 -5.92
N PHE A 60 1.57 14.43 -5.02
CA PHE A 60 1.37 14.25 -3.58
C PHE A 60 -0.06 14.71 -3.21
N PRO A 61 -1.03 13.79 -3.12
CA PRO A 61 -2.42 14.15 -2.84
C PRO A 61 -2.61 14.62 -1.39
N CYS A 62 -3.47 15.62 -1.21
CA CYS A 62 -3.82 16.27 0.05
C CYS A 62 -5.35 16.47 0.12
N ASN A 63 -6.14 15.38 0.05
CA ASN A 63 -7.60 15.48 -0.04
C ASN A 63 -8.27 16.21 1.14
N ASN A 64 -7.61 16.23 2.30
CA ASN A 64 -8.05 16.97 3.47
C ASN A 64 -6.94 17.90 3.93
N GLU A 65 -7.30 19.16 4.20
CA GLU A 65 -6.37 20.16 4.74
C GLU A 65 -5.69 19.68 6.03
N PHE A 66 -6.42 18.93 6.85
CA PHE A 66 -5.90 18.35 8.09
C PHE A 66 -6.02 16.83 8.11
N VAL A 67 -5.01 16.20 8.70
CA VAL A 67 -5.11 14.82 9.18
C VAL A 67 -4.99 14.82 10.70
N TYR A 68 -5.74 13.93 11.33
CA TYR A 68 -5.85 13.87 12.78
C TYR A 68 -5.25 12.57 13.32
N GLY A 69 -4.52 12.70 14.42
CA GLY A 69 -4.05 11.59 15.22
C GLY A 69 -5.17 10.90 16.00
N THR A 70 -4.76 9.97 16.85
CA THR A 70 -5.66 9.22 17.72
C THR A 70 -6.17 10.12 18.84
N ALA A 71 -7.47 10.11 19.10
CA ALA A 71 -8.03 10.82 20.25
C ALA A 71 -7.58 10.16 21.55
N ARG A 72 -6.95 10.94 22.44
CA ARG A 72 -6.43 10.47 23.73
C ARG A 72 -7.10 11.22 24.86
N CYS A 73 -7.57 10.50 25.87
CA CYS A 73 -8.19 11.10 27.04
C CYS A 73 -7.16 11.96 27.79
N PRO A 74 -7.42 13.25 28.06
CA PRO A 74 -6.48 14.11 28.76
C PRO A 74 -6.25 13.72 30.23
N LYS A 75 -7.14 12.91 30.82
CA LYS A 75 -7.00 12.46 32.22
C LYS A 75 -6.13 11.23 32.40
N CYS A 76 -6.15 10.29 31.44
CA CYS A 76 -5.47 9.00 31.60
C CYS A 76 -4.81 8.45 30.32
N SER A 77 -4.80 9.22 29.24
CA SER A 77 -4.20 8.88 27.94
C SER A 77 -4.74 7.61 27.26
N PHE A 78 -5.84 7.02 27.75
CA PHE A 78 -6.54 5.98 27.02
C PHE A 78 -7.20 6.53 25.74
N PRO A 79 -7.39 5.70 24.70
CA PRO A 79 -8.09 6.13 23.50
C PRO A 79 -9.53 6.56 23.82
N MET A 80 -10.02 7.50 23.03
CA MET A 80 -11.43 7.92 23.09
C MET A 80 -12.17 7.48 21.82
N THR A 81 -13.38 6.97 21.98
CA THR A 81 -14.24 6.53 20.86
C THR A 81 -15.64 7.12 20.98
N LYS A 82 -16.31 7.33 19.84
CA LYS A 82 -17.71 7.76 19.77
C LYS A 82 -18.62 6.50 19.72
N PRO A 83 -19.44 6.21 20.74
CA PRO A 83 -20.44 5.16 20.66
C PRO A 83 -21.49 5.47 19.59
N LYS A 84 -22.10 4.45 18.96
CA LYS A 84 -23.04 4.62 17.83
C LYS A 84 -24.22 5.57 18.13
N ASN A 85 -24.69 5.61 19.38
CA ASN A 85 -25.90 6.34 19.78
C ASN A 85 -25.62 7.56 20.68
N LYS A 86 -24.39 8.07 20.70
CA LYS A 86 -24.02 9.23 21.54
C LYS A 86 -23.28 10.26 20.72
N ASP A 87 -23.49 11.55 21.02
CA ASP A 87 -22.73 12.65 20.41
C ASP A 87 -21.48 13.06 21.20
N THR A 88 -21.13 12.28 22.22
CA THR A 88 -19.89 12.40 22.97
C THR A 88 -18.90 11.30 22.60
N TYR A 89 -17.62 11.64 22.65
CA TYR A 89 -16.54 10.67 22.71
C TYR A 89 -16.29 10.32 24.18
N GLN A 90 -16.11 9.03 24.44
CA GLN A 90 -15.91 8.50 25.78
C GLN A 90 -14.53 7.84 25.88
N CYS A 91 -13.89 8.02 27.03
CA CYS A 91 -12.65 7.31 27.36
C CYS A 91 -12.89 5.80 27.38
N LYS A 92 -11.96 5.01 26.82
CA LYS A 92 -12.01 3.54 26.86
C LYS A 92 -11.55 2.93 28.19
N ASN A 93 -10.98 3.72 29.09
CA ASN A 93 -10.64 3.24 30.42
C ASN A 93 -11.92 3.17 31.27
N ASN A 94 -12.32 1.97 31.70
CA ASN A 94 -13.50 1.77 32.53
C ASN A 94 -13.45 2.52 33.87
N ASN A 95 -12.25 2.87 34.34
CA ASN A 95 -12.06 3.65 35.57
C ASN A 95 -12.06 5.17 35.30
N CYS A 96 -12.33 5.61 34.07
CA CYS A 96 -12.29 7.01 33.67
C CYS A 96 -13.59 7.44 32.99
N ASN A 97 -14.39 8.23 33.70
CA ASN A 97 -15.66 8.77 33.20
C ASN A 97 -15.47 10.05 32.36
N TYR A 98 -14.30 10.24 31.74
CA TYR A 98 -14.07 11.43 30.91
C TYR A 98 -14.81 11.31 29.58
N GLU A 99 -15.60 12.33 29.29
CA GLU A 99 -16.32 12.49 28.04
C GLU A 99 -16.08 13.87 27.44
N ILE A 100 -16.13 13.96 26.12
CA ILE A 100 -16.01 15.23 25.39
C ILE A 100 -17.00 15.27 24.23
N ASN A 101 -17.57 16.42 23.95
CA ASN A 101 -18.50 16.59 22.83
C ASN A 101 -17.77 16.34 21.49
N LYS A 102 -18.46 15.76 20.50
CA LYS A 102 -17.94 15.59 19.13
C LYS A 102 -17.34 16.87 18.55
N LYS A 103 -17.93 18.04 18.79
CA LYS A 103 -17.43 19.34 18.29
C LYS A 103 -16.07 19.73 18.86
N SER A 104 -15.70 19.16 20.01
CA SER A 104 -14.44 19.46 20.71
C SER A 104 -13.42 18.33 20.62
N ILE A 105 -13.68 17.26 19.85
CA ILE A 105 -12.75 16.11 19.76
C ILE A 105 -11.36 16.50 19.25
N ASP A 106 -11.28 17.55 18.44
CA ASP A 106 -10.03 18.04 17.88
C ASP A 106 -9.11 18.63 18.95
N THR A 107 -9.61 19.01 20.13
CA THR A 107 -8.77 19.49 21.23
C THR A 107 -7.98 18.37 21.92
N VAL A 108 -8.38 17.11 21.70
CA VAL A 108 -7.74 15.93 22.27
C VAL A 108 -7.11 15.02 21.20
N ARG A 109 -6.99 15.53 19.96
CA ARG A 109 -6.28 14.90 18.85
C ARG A 109 -5.12 15.78 18.45
N LYS A 110 -4.00 15.16 18.07
CA LYS A 110 -2.98 15.88 17.32
C LYS A 110 -3.53 16.21 15.94
N LYS A 111 -3.27 17.44 15.48
CA LYS A 111 -3.76 17.96 14.20
C LYS A 111 -2.56 18.33 13.34
N TYR A 112 -2.50 17.79 12.13
CA TYR A 112 -1.41 18.01 11.20
C TYR A 112 -1.94 18.70 9.94
N ASN A 113 -1.43 19.90 9.65
CA ASN A 113 -1.82 20.68 8.47
C ASN A 113 -1.12 20.14 7.23
N GLN A 114 -1.83 19.31 6.46
CA GLN A 114 -1.29 18.67 5.27
C GLN A 114 -1.07 19.67 4.12
N SER A 115 -1.97 20.64 3.94
CA SER A 115 -1.87 21.61 2.84
C SER A 115 -0.66 22.53 2.99
N LYS A 116 -0.16 22.72 4.21
CA LYS A 116 1.09 23.42 4.52
C LYS A 116 2.30 22.47 4.49
N LEU A 117 2.24 21.36 5.24
CA LEU A 117 3.40 20.50 5.48
C LEU A 117 3.82 19.69 4.24
N ILE A 118 2.89 19.34 3.35
CA ILE A 118 3.25 18.57 2.14
C ILE A 118 4.11 19.42 1.18
N PRO A 119 3.70 20.63 0.74
CA PRO A 119 4.56 21.47 -0.09
C PRO A 119 5.92 21.76 0.54
N GLU A 120 5.96 22.05 1.84
CA GLU A 120 7.21 22.30 2.58
C GLU A 120 8.14 21.08 2.54
N SER A 121 7.62 19.88 2.82
CA SER A 121 8.42 18.65 2.72
C SER A 121 8.83 18.30 1.31
N VAL A 122 7.99 18.55 0.31
CA VAL A 122 8.37 18.34 -1.09
C VAL A 122 9.58 19.22 -1.44
N LYS A 123 9.55 20.49 -1.03
CA LYS A 123 10.63 21.45 -1.26
C LYS A 123 11.92 21.09 -0.50
N ASN A 124 11.80 20.77 0.78
CA ASN A 124 12.96 20.70 1.68
C ASN A 124 13.53 19.28 1.81
N ASP A 125 12.68 18.25 1.74
CA ASP A 125 13.07 16.86 2.06
C ASP A 125 13.09 16.00 0.79
N VAL A 126 12.03 16.07 -0.04
CA VAL A 126 11.91 15.23 -1.25
C VAL A 126 12.90 15.67 -2.32
N ILE A 127 12.90 16.96 -2.69
CA ILE A 127 13.81 17.48 -3.71
C ILE A 127 15.25 17.33 -3.24
N SER A 128 15.55 17.70 -1.99
CA SER A 128 16.90 17.54 -1.42
C SER A 128 17.40 16.11 -1.56
N LYS A 129 16.55 15.11 -1.25
CA LYS A 129 16.94 13.70 -1.38
C LYS A 129 17.23 13.29 -2.82
N ILE A 130 16.47 13.78 -3.78
CA ILE A 130 16.68 13.44 -5.20
C ILE A 130 17.95 14.15 -5.71
N SER A 131 18.18 15.40 -5.31
CA SER A 131 19.31 16.22 -5.77
C SER A 131 20.65 15.90 -5.09
N GLU A 132 20.71 14.94 -4.16
CA GLU A 132 21.97 14.48 -3.56
C GLU A 132 22.93 13.93 -4.63
N GLU A 133 22.40 13.24 -5.63
CA GLU A 133 23.19 12.56 -6.66
C GLU A 133 22.64 12.75 -8.08
N ILE A 134 21.58 13.54 -8.26
CA ILE A 134 20.93 13.77 -9.56
C ILE A 134 20.87 15.26 -9.85
N GLU A 135 21.50 15.69 -10.93
CA GLU A 135 21.33 17.05 -11.44
C GLU A 135 19.93 17.19 -12.08
N LEU A 136 19.18 18.18 -11.61
CA LEU A 136 17.81 18.41 -12.05
C LEU A 136 17.42 19.87 -11.90
N SER A 137 16.42 20.28 -12.69
CA SER A 137 15.61 21.44 -12.38
C SER A 137 14.19 20.99 -12.05
N HIS A 138 13.46 21.83 -11.30
CA HIS A 138 12.14 21.44 -10.81
C HIS A 138 11.17 22.61 -10.73
N ASN A 139 9.88 22.28 -10.78
CA ASN A 139 8.79 23.18 -10.49
C ASN A 139 7.82 22.53 -9.50
N ILE A 140 7.26 23.32 -8.58
CA ILE A 140 6.28 22.86 -7.61
C ILE A 140 4.99 23.63 -7.83
N ILE A 141 3.93 22.89 -8.18
CA ILE A 141 2.57 23.42 -8.31
C ILE A 141 1.77 22.90 -7.13
N SER A 142 1.35 23.78 -6.23
CA SER A 142 0.56 23.39 -5.05
C SER A 142 -0.83 24.01 -5.06
N SER A 143 -1.80 23.22 -4.64
CA SER A 143 -3.19 23.60 -4.43
C SER A 143 -3.66 23.07 -3.06
N LYS A 144 -4.88 23.44 -2.64
CA LYS A 144 -5.46 22.93 -1.38
C LYS A 144 -5.50 21.40 -1.31
N ASN A 145 -5.69 20.74 -2.46
CA ASN A 145 -5.97 19.31 -2.52
C ASN A 145 -4.79 18.45 -2.99
N GLN A 146 -3.70 19.06 -3.46
CA GLN A 146 -2.60 18.35 -4.09
C GLN A 146 -1.37 19.25 -4.27
N THR A 147 -0.19 18.66 -4.12
CA THR A 147 1.09 19.20 -4.59
C THR A 147 1.60 18.34 -5.74
N ILE A 148 2.06 18.98 -6.81
CA ILE A 148 2.68 18.34 -7.97
C ILE A 148 4.11 18.84 -8.07
N LEU A 149 5.05 17.90 -8.11
CA LEU A 149 6.46 18.14 -8.40
C LEU A 149 6.72 17.78 -9.85
N GLN A 150 7.19 18.72 -10.65
CA GLN A 150 7.71 18.48 -12.00
C GLN A 150 9.23 18.49 -11.93
N LEU A 151 9.85 17.45 -12.49
CA LEU A 151 11.30 17.27 -12.54
C LEU A 151 11.73 17.24 -14.00
N HIS A 152 12.76 18.02 -14.30
CA HIS A 152 13.43 18.05 -15.60
C HIS A 152 14.88 17.62 -15.40
N PHE A 153 15.30 16.67 -16.21
CA PHE A 153 16.64 16.09 -16.17
C PHE A 153 17.35 16.35 -17.50
N GLU A 154 18.65 16.06 -17.54
CA GLU A 154 19.37 15.84 -18.80
C GLU A 154 18.67 14.71 -19.60
N LYS A 155 18.69 14.80 -20.93
CA LYS A 155 17.90 13.99 -21.84
C LYS A 155 18.23 12.50 -21.73
N ASP A 156 19.49 12.13 -21.60
CA ASP A 156 19.90 10.74 -21.51
C ASP A 156 19.43 10.12 -20.19
N PHE A 157 19.61 10.84 -19.07
CA PHE A 157 19.08 10.39 -17.78
C PHE A 157 17.55 10.30 -17.76
N HIS A 158 16.85 11.26 -18.38
CA HIS A 158 15.39 11.20 -18.55
C HIS A 158 14.98 9.91 -19.28
N ASN A 159 15.66 9.58 -20.38
CA ASN A 159 15.38 8.36 -21.14
C ASN A 159 15.62 7.09 -20.32
N GLU A 160 16.65 7.05 -19.48
CA GLU A 160 16.92 5.93 -18.56
C GLU A 160 15.79 5.75 -17.55
N VAL A 161 15.32 6.83 -16.93
CA VAL A 161 14.17 6.82 -16.02
C VAL A 161 12.92 6.31 -16.75
N VAL A 162 12.64 6.80 -17.97
CA VAL A 162 11.50 6.33 -18.77
C VAL A 162 11.60 4.85 -19.12
N ASN A 163 12.80 4.39 -19.46
CA ASN A 163 13.07 2.99 -19.81
C ASN A 163 12.82 2.04 -18.64
N CYS A 164 13.02 2.47 -17.38
CA CYS A 164 12.71 1.68 -16.20
C CYS A 164 11.23 1.30 -16.08
N PHE A 165 10.32 2.05 -16.74
CA PHE A 165 8.87 1.83 -16.67
C PHE A 165 8.25 1.35 -17.99
N ASN A 166 9.03 1.21 -19.07
CA ASN A 166 8.54 0.84 -20.39
C ASN A 166 7.72 -0.48 -20.36
N PRO A 167 6.54 -0.58 -21.01
CA PRO A 167 5.86 0.41 -21.86
C PRO A 167 4.94 1.40 -21.15
N HIS A 168 4.95 1.42 -19.83
CA HIS A 168 4.06 2.24 -19.04
C HIS A 168 4.56 3.69 -18.96
N ARG A 169 3.62 4.64 -18.90
CA ARG A 169 3.90 6.08 -18.80
C ARG A 169 3.24 6.76 -17.60
N ASN A 170 2.42 6.03 -16.83
CA ASN A 170 1.77 6.59 -15.66
C ASN A 170 1.41 5.53 -14.61
N PHE A 171 1.19 6.02 -13.38
CA PHE A 171 0.86 5.22 -12.21
C PHE A 171 -0.40 4.34 -12.33
N TYR A 172 -1.23 4.49 -13.36
CA TYR A 172 -2.35 3.58 -13.61
C TYR A 172 -1.88 2.17 -14.02
N SER A 173 -0.62 2.03 -14.44
CA SER A 173 -0.08 0.76 -14.93
C SER A 173 1.35 0.45 -14.53
N PHE A 174 2.03 1.36 -13.81
CA PHE A 174 3.38 1.10 -13.32
C PHE A 174 3.47 -0.16 -12.46
N ARG A 175 4.61 -0.83 -12.60
CA ARG A 175 5.06 -1.99 -11.85
C ARG A 175 6.33 -1.60 -11.10
N ILE A 176 6.74 -2.40 -10.12
CA ILE A 176 8.05 -2.17 -9.47
C ILE A 176 9.15 -2.42 -10.53
N PRO A 177 10.02 -1.43 -10.84
CA PRO A 177 11.08 -1.59 -11.83
C PRO A 177 12.00 -2.77 -11.49
N GLU A 178 12.40 -3.54 -12.50
CA GLU A 178 13.25 -4.72 -12.29
C GLU A 178 14.62 -4.36 -11.72
N ILE A 179 15.17 -3.19 -12.06
CA ILE A 179 16.43 -2.68 -11.51
C ILE A 179 16.39 -2.61 -9.98
N ILE A 180 15.24 -2.29 -9.38
CA ILE A 180 15.05 -2.26 -7.92
C ILE A 180 15.04 -3.67 -7.32
N LYS A 181 14.52 -4.66 -8.05
CA LYS A 181 14.47 -6.06 -7.56
C LYS A 181 15.88 -6.65 -7.43
N ILE A 182 16.77 -6.28 -8.34
CA ILE A 182 18.16 -6.75 -8.36
C ILE A 182 19.14 -5.84 -7.59
N SER A 183 18.72 -4.65 -7.14
CA SER A 183 19.59 -3.69 -6.45
C SER A 183 19.98 -4.13 -5.03
N GLU A 184 20.83 -3.35 -4.35
CA GLU A 184 21.13 -3.55 -2.94
C GLU A 184 19.94 -3.35 -2.02
N TYR A 185 20.03 -3.92 -0.81
CA TYR A 185 18.99 -3.83 0.23
C TYR A 185 18.70 -2.38 0.64
N SER A 186 19.72 -1.54 0.76
CA SER A 186 19.60 -0.10 1.06
C SER A 186 18.76 0.65 0.00
N PHE A 187 18.98 0.36 -1.28
CA PHE A 187 18.21 0.97 -2.37
C PHE A 187 16.76 0.47 -2.41
N LYS A 188 16.51 -0.79 -2.02
CA LYS A 188 15.15 -1.29 -1.84
C LYS A 188 14.40 -0.56 -0.72
N ILE A 189 15.09 -0.19 0.37
CA ILE A 189 14.51 0.64 1.44
C ILE A 189 14.11 1.99 0.86
N GLU A 190 15.02 2.66 0.15
CA GLU A 190 14.75 4.00 -0.39
C GLU A 190 13.64 4.02 -1.43
N PHE A 191 13.56 2.98 -2.25
CA PHE A 191 12.40 2.77 -3.13
C PHE A 191 11.08 2.73 -2.37
N LEU A 192 11.01 1.97 -1.26
CA LEU A 192 9.80 1.89 -0.44
C LEU A 192 9.51 3.20 0.28
N ASN A 193 10.52 3.97 0.71
CA ASN A 193 10.34 5.32 1.26
C ASN A 193 9.64 6.23 0.23
N GLY A 194 10.13 6.25 -1.02
CA GLY A 194 9.49 7.03 -2.10
C GLY A 194 8.06 6.55 -2.41
N LEU A 195 7.83 5.25 -2.36
CA LEU A 195 6.49 4.69 -2.52
C LEU A 195 5.56 5.12 -1.37
N LEU A 196 6.03 5.11 -0.12
CA LEU A 196 5.28 5.55 1.05
C LEU A 196 4.94 7.04 0.97
N ASP A 197 5.88 7.88 0.52
CA ASP A 197 5.64 9.32 0.42
C ASP A 197 4.54 9.69 -0.59
N THR A 198 4.35 8.89 -1.64
CA THR A 198 3.30 9.13 -2.65
C THR A 198 2.00 8.40 -2.38
N ILE A 199 2.06 7.12 -2.00
CA ILE A 199 0.86 6.26 -1.84
C ILE A 199 0.68 5.69 -0.43
N GLY A 200 1.64 5.84 0.48
CA GLY A 200 1.47 5.50 1.89
C GLY A 200 0.54 6.49 2.60
N GLN A 201 -0.40 5.97 3.38
CA GLN A 201 -1.45 6.72 4.07
C GLN A 201 -1.57 6.31 5.54
N PRO A 202 -0.84 6.96 6.45
CA PRO A 202 -1.09 6.86 7.88
C PRO A 202 -2.46 7.44 8.21
N ASN A 203 -3.29 6.72 8.97
CA ASN A 203 -4.63 7.18 9.35
C ASN A 203 -5.08 6.55 10.69
N ALA A 204 -5.28 7.37 11.72
CA ALA A 204 -5.72 6.92 13.05
C ALA A 204 -7.15 6.33 13.08
N GLY A 205 -7.94 6.54 12.02
CA GLY A 205 -9.25 5.93 11.82
C GLY A 205 -9.17 4.52 11.25
N ASN A 206 -8.01 4.07 10.76
CA ASN A 206 -7.84 2.73 10.22
C ASN A 206 -7.32 1.77 11.29
N TRP A 207 -8.22 1.21 12.09
CA TRP A 207 -7.87 0.28 13.16
C TRP A 207 -8.75 -0.98 13.12
N ILE A 208 -8.34 -1.99 13.87
CA ILE A 208 -9.13 -3.21 14.12
C ILE A 208 -9.19 -3.50 15.61
N MET A 209 -10.23 -4.21 16.05
CA MET A 209 -10.29 -4.68 17.42
C MET A 209 -9.32 -5.85 17.63
N ARG A 210 -8.55 -5.79 18.71
CA ARG A 210 -7.61 -6.83 19.12
C ARG A 210 -7.54 -6.89 20.64
N PRO A 211 -7.40 -8.07 21.26
CA PRO A 211 -7.17 -8.19 22.69
C PRO A 211 -5.88 -7.47 23.08
N SER A 212 -6.00 -6.40 23.87
CA SER A 212 -4.87 -5.61 24.39
C SER A 212 -5.35 -4.58 25.43
N LYS A 213 -4.42 -3.78 25.96
CA LYS A 213 -4.74 -2.68 26.89
C LYS A 213 -5.75 -1.68 26.31
N PHE A 214 -5.67 -1.40 25.01
CA PHE A 214 -6.50 -0.39 24.34
C PHE A 214 -7.64 -1.00 23.52
N GLY A 215 -7.59 -2.30 23.21
CA GLY A 215 -8.62 -2.99 22.43
C GLY A 215 -8.66 -2.61 20.94
N MET A 216 -7.73 -1.78 20.47
CA MET A 216 -7.71 -1.21 19.12
C MET A 216 -6.29 -1.19 18.59
N MET A 217 -6.02 -1.81 17.44
CA MET A 217 -4.71 -1.82 16.80
C MET A 217 -4.74 -1.00 15.52
N GLN A 218 -3.86 0.00 15.42
CA GLN A 218 -3.80 0.95 14.31
C GLN A 218 -3.06 0.36 13.11
N ARG A 219 -3.52 0.68 11.91
CA ARG A 219 -2.97 0.21 10.64
C ARG A 219 -2.65 1.36 9.72
N ILE A 220 -1.68 1.15 8.87
CA ILE A 220 -1.34 2.02 7.74
C ILE A 220 -1.58 1.25 6.46
N TYR A 221 -1.71 1.96 5.35
CA TYR A 221 -1.87 1.32 4.06
C TYR A 221 -1.18 2.05 2.93
N PHE A 222 -0.78 1.28 1.92
CA PHE A 222 -0.57 1.81 0.58
C PHE A 222 -1.94 1.96 -0.10
N GLN A 223 -2.24 3.12 -0.69
CA GLN A 223 -3.47 3.39 -1.43
C GLN A 223 -3.18 3.45 -2.94
N ILE A 224 -3.53 2.38 -3.65
CA ILE A 224 -3.27 2.24 -5.09
C ILE A 224 -4.58 2.49 -5.84
N ILE A 225 -4.54 3.31 -6.88
CA ILE A 225 -5.72 3.58 -7.68
C ILE A 225 -6.30 2.29 -8.29
N ASN A 226 -7.62 2.20 -8.35
CA ASN A 226 -8.34 1.02 -8.83
C ASN A 226 -7.83 0.46 -10.16
N ARG A 227 -7.38 1.31 -11.09
CA ARG A 227 -6.89 0.89 -12.41
C ARG A 227 -5.63 0.04 -12.36
N ASN A 228 -4.79 0.19 -11.33
CA ASN A 228 -3.54 -0.56 -11.21
C ASN A 228 -3.73 -1.78 -10.29
N TYR A 229 -4.27 -2.86 -10.86
CA TYR A 229 -4.48 -4.12 -10.13
C TYR A 229 -3.18 -4.88 -9.86
N TYR A 230 -2.12 -4.67 -10.64
CA TYR A 230 -0.90 -5.45 -10.51
C TYR A 230 0.03 -4.93 -9.42
N LEU A 231 0.11 -3.61 -9.24
CA LEU A 231 1.00 -2.99 -8.26
C LEU A 231 0.78 -3.51 -6.81
N PRO A 232 -0.45 -3.76 -6.32
CA PRO A 232 -0.60 -4.34 -5.00
C PRO A 232 0.04 -5.72 -4.82
N VAL A 233 0.02 -6.57 -5.83
CA VAL A 233 0.68 -7.89 -5.79
C VAL A 233 2.19 -7.75 -5.92
N ASP A 234 2.67 -6.80 -6.72
CA ASP A 234 4.10 -6.49 -6.77
C ASP A 234 4.63 -6.04 -5.41
N ILE A 235 3.92 -5.12 -4.74
CA ILE A 235 4.30 -4.61 -3.42
C ILE A 235 4.27 -5.74 -2.39
N ASP A 236 3.21 -6.55 -2.34
CA ASP A 236 3.12 -7.70 -1.43
C ASP A 236 4.27 -8.69 -1.67
N ASN A 237 4.53 -9.06 -2.93
CA ASN A 237 5.65 -9.92 -3.27
C ASN A 237 6.99 -9.30 -2.86
N PHE A 238 7.23 -8.03 -3.18
CA PHE A 238 8.49 -7.33 -2.90
C PHE A 238 8.77 -7.22 -1.40
N ILE A 239 7.78 -6.81 -0.61
CA ILE A 239 7.90 -6.69 0.84
C ILE A 239 8.22 -8.04 1.48
N ARG A 240 7.53 -9.10 1.07
CA ARG A 240 7.75 -10.46 1.60
C ARG A 240 9.07 -11.06 1.15
N GLU A 241 9.44 -10.85 -0.11
CA GLU A 241 10.64 -11.43 -0.70
C GLU A 241 11.90 -10.83 -0.07
N TYR A 242 11.96 -9.51 0.07
CA TYR A 242 13.20 -8.82 0.45
C TYR A 242 13.24 -8.41 1.92
N PHE A 243 12.11 -8.15 2.58
CA PHE A 243 12.08 -7.65 3.96
C PHE A 243 11.48 -8.63 4.97
N LYS A 244 10.83 -9.69 4.50
CA LYS A 244 10.15 -10.68 5.35
C LYS A 244 9.09 -10.05 6.27
N LEU A 245 8.48 -8.94 5.84
CA LEU A 245 7.49 -8.22 6.64
C LEU A 245 6.05 -8.69 6.35
N PRO A 246 5.19 -8.74 7.38
CA PRO A 246 3.83 -9.23 7.24
C PRO A 246 2.88 -8.17 6.66
N ILE A 247 2.04 -8.58 5.70
CA ILE A 247 0.92 -7.77 5.23
C ILE A 247 -0.34 -8.24 5.94
N GLN A 248 -1.08 -7.31 6.55
CA GLN A 248 -2.27 -7.62 7.34
C GLN A 248 -3.46 -8.00 6.46
N THR A 249 -3.78 -7.21 5.44
CA THR A 249 -4.88 -7.47 4.50
C THR A 249 -4.66 -6.68 3.22
N ILE A 250 -5.14 -7.20 2.09
CA ILE A 250 -5.26 -6.46 0.84
C ILE A 250 -6.73 -6.29 0.50
N ASP A 251 -7.21 -5.05 0.58
CA ASP A 251 -8.55 -4.68 0.14
C ASP A 251 -8.52 -4.36 -1.34
N TRP A 252 -9.32 -5.10 -2.11
CA TRP A 252 -9.39 -4.96 -3.56
C TRP A 252 -10.60 -4.13 -3.98
N GLY A 253 -10.42 -3.19 -4.89
CA GLY A 253 -11.47 -2.49 -5.62
C GLY A 253 -12.14 -3.33 -6.72
N HIS A 254 -12.29 -4.63 -6.52
CA HIS A 254 -12.95 -5.51 -7.47
C HIS A 254 -14.47 -5.52 -7.23
N PRO A 255 -15.34 -5.55 -8.27
CA PRO A 255 -16.80 -5.55 -8.12
C PRO A 255 -17.33 -6.58 -7.13
N ASN A 256 -17.00 -7.87 -7.31
CA ASN A 256 -17.44 -8.89 -6.34
C ASN A 256 -16.86 -8.70 -4.93
N ILE A 257 -15.75 -7.97 -4.77
CA ILE A 257 -15.15 -7.78 -3.45
C ILE A 257 -15.82 -6.60 -2.73
N ARG A 258 -15.96 -5.47 -3.41
CA ARG A 258 -16.49 -4.24 -2.83
C ARG A 258 -18.01 -4.24 -2.70
N ASP A 259 -18.71 -4.82 -3.66
CA ASP A 259 -20.17 -4.88 -3.70
C ASP A 259 -20.64 -6.32 -3.88
N ALA A 260 -20.25 -7.17 -2.93
CA ALA A 260 -20.50 -8.61 -2.95
C ALA A 260 -21.99 -8.99 -3.06
N ASN A 261 -22.88 -8.10 -2.60
CA ASN A 261 -24.33 -8.29 -2.51
C ASN A 261 -25.12 -7.35 -3.43
N LEU A 262 -24.45 -6.62 -4.35
CA LEU A 262 -25.07 -5.67 -5.30
C LEU A 262 -25.86 -4.53 -4.64
N VAL A 263 -25.52 -4.16 -3.41
CA VAL A 263 -26.24 -3.10 -2.67
C VAL A 263 -26.01 -1.75 -3.36
N GLU A 264 -24.75 -1.41 -3.64
CA GLU A 264 -24.40 -0.13 -4.27
C GLU A 264 -24.87 -0.10 -5.73
N PHE A 265 -24.70 -1.21 -6.45
CA PHE A 265 -25.18 -1.34 -7.83
C PHE A 265 -26.70 -1.15 -7.91
N SER A 266 -27.47 -1.82 -7.05
CA SER A 266 -28.94 -1.73 -7.04
C SER A 266 -29.44 -0.34 -6.64
N ASN A 267 -28.65 0.40 -5.84
CA ASN A 267 -28.93 1.79 -5.48
C ASN A 267 -28.52 2.80 -6.56
N GLY A 268 -28.25 2.36 -7.79
CA GLY A 268 -27.92 3.23 -8.92
C GLY A 268 -26.48 3.76 -8.92
N SER A 269 -25.56 3.14 -8.16
CA SER A 269 -24.14 3.53 -8.09
C SER A 269 -23.22 2.46 -8.72
N PRO A 270 -23.31 2.20 -10.04
CA PRO A 270 -22.65 1.07 -10.68
C PRO A 270 -21.11 1.17 -10.70
N SER A 271 -20.54 2.33 -10.41
CA SER A 271 -19.10 2.61 -10.33
C SER A 271 -18.54 2.59 -8.90
N ALA A 272 -19.38 2.39 -7.87
CA ALA A 272 -18.97 2.42 -6.47
C ALA A 272 -17.91 1.37 -6.11
N TYR A 273 -17.80 0.29 -6.90
CA TYR A 273 -16.74 -0.70 -6.76
C TYR A 273 -15.34 -0.14 -7.06
N GLY A 274 -15.25 0.92 -7.87
CA GLY A 274 -14.02 1.51 -8.40
C GLY A 274 -13.17 2.25 -7.37
N ARG A 275 -13.36 1.98 -6.08
CA ARG A 275 -12.51 2.48 -4.98
C ARG A 275 -11.10 1.91 -5.09
N GLU A 276 -10.16 2.59 -4.45
CA GLU A 276 -8.75 2.22 -4.43
C GLU A 276 -8.52 0.84 -3.80
N HIS A 277 -7.44 0.20 -4.24
CA HIS A 277 -6.86 -0.95 -3.57
C HIS A 277 -6.09 -0.47 -2.35
N GLN A 278 -6.12 -1.23 -1.25
CA GLN A 278 -5.38 -0.89 -0.04
C GLN A 278 -4.59 -2.08 0.47
N ILE A 279 -3.28 -1.91 0.63
CA ILE A 279 -2.41 -2.91 1.25
C ILE A 279 -2.18 -2.46 2.68
N LYS A 280 -2.84 -3.11 3.63
CA LYS A 280 -2.84 -2.74 5.05
C LYS A 280 -1.76 -3.50 5.81
N PHE A 281 -1.06 -2.81 6.69
CA PHE A 281 -0.04 -3.37 7.55
C PHE A 281 0.01 -2.64 8.89
N PHE A 282 0.65 -3.25 9.89
CA PHE A 282 0.87 -2.62 11.18
C PHE A 282 2.20 -1.88 11.19
N PRO A 283 2.21 -0.59 11.56
CA PRO A 283 3.38 0.27 11.35
C PRO A 283 4.61 -0.11 12.19
N GLU A 284 4.43 -0.74 13.34
CA GLU A 284 5.53 -1.18 14.21
C GLU A 284 6.39 -2.30 13.58
N HIS A 285 5.89 -3.01 12.57
CA HIS A 285 6.73 -3.95 11.80
C HIS A 285 7.55 -3.25 10.71
N TYR A 286 7.28 -1.98 10.44
CA TYR A 286 7.80 -1.25 9.27
C TYR A 286 8.70 -0.08 9.69
N GLU A 287 9.27 -0.13 10.90
CA GLU A 287 10.12 0.95 11.45
C GLU A 287 11.42 1.18 10.68
N ILE A 288 11.82 0.25 9.82
CA ILE A 288 12.97 0.38 8.90
C ILE A 288 12.72 1.39 7.77
N PHE A 289 11.46 1.76 7.53
CA PHE A 289 11.08 2.73 6.49
C PHE A 289 10.72 4.07 7.10
N GLU A 290 10.84 5.10 6.27
CA GLU A 290 10.66 6.48 6.67
C GLU A 290 9.76 7.23 5.67
N PHE A 291 9.05 8.22 6.19
CA PHE A 291 8.33 9.20 5.38
C PHE A 291 9.12 10.50 5.40
N ARG A 292 9.36 11.08 4.23
CA ARG A 292 9.89 12.44 4.10
C ARG A 292 8.78 13.48 4.11
N ILE A 293 7.54 13.08 3.85
CA ILE A 293 6.38 13.96 4.03
C ILE A 293 6.06 14.13 5.52
N LYS A 294 6.32 15.32 6.08
CA LYS A 294 6.31 15.56 7.53
C LYS A 294 4.99 15.23 8.23
N SER A 295 3.85 15.58 7.62
CA SER A 295 2.53 15.24 8.17
C SER A 295 2.32 13.73 8.28
N LYS A 296 2.83 12.95 7.31
CA LYS A 296 2.77 11.49 7.32
C LYS A 296 3.77 10.89 8.30
N GLU A 297 4.99 11.41 8.37
CA GLU A 297 6.03 10.99 9.32
C GLU A 297 5.55 11.10 10.76
N LEU A 298 5.04 12.27 11.15
CA LEU A 298 4.56 12.52 12.51
C LEU A 298 3.41 11.57 12.89
N LEU A 299 2.48 11.35 11.96
CA LEU A 299 1.38 10.42 12.18
C LEU A 299 1.85 8.97 12.21
N PHE A 300 2.77 8.57 11.33
CA PHE A 300 3.40 7.24 11.31
C PHE A 300 4.00 6.90 12.68
N ARG A 301 4.84 7.79 13.21
CA ARG A 301 5.46 7.63 14.54
C ARG A 301 4.43 7.63 15.67
N GLU A 302 3.36 8.42 15.56
CA GLU A 302 2.27 8.40 16.53
C GLU A 302 1.58 7.01 16.57
N LEU A 303 1.28 6.43 15.41
CA LEU A 303 0.61 5.13 15.33
C LEU A 303 1.50 3.98 15.82
N ILE A 304 2.82 4.03 15.56
CA ILE A 304 3.78 3.06 16.14
C ILE A 304 3.74 3.12 17.66
N ARG A 305 3.88 4.32 18.23
CA ARG A 305 3.84 4.51 19.69
C ARG A 305 2.51 4.02 20.26
N PHE A 306 1.41 4.33 19.60
CA PHE A 306 0.08 3.87 19.99
C PHE A 306 0.01 2.33 20.08
N ASN A 307 0.49 1.62 19.07
CA ASN A 307 0.45 0.16 19.05
C ASN A 307 1.40 -0.47 20.08
N LYS A 308 2.60 0.09 20.27
CA LYS A 308 3.54 -0.35 21.31
C LYS A 308 2.96 -0.18 22.72
N ASP A 309 2.36 0.98 23.01
CA ASP A 309 1.71 1.27 24.30
C ASP A 309 0.51 0.38 24.61
N ALA A 310 -0.13 -0.17 23.57
CA ALA A 310 -1.28 -1.04 23.72
C ALA A 310 -0.91 -2.45 24.19
N LEU A 311 0.37 -2.84 24.12
CA LEU A 311 0.89 -4.15 24.54
C LEU A 311 0.19 -5.32 23.81
N PHE A 312 0.12 -5.26 22.49
CA PHE A 312 -0.40 -6.37 21.68
C PHE A 312 0.51 -7.60 21.81
N ASN A 313 -0.10 -8.78 21.97
CA ASN A 313 0.60 -10.03 21.76
C ASN A 313 0.89 -10.15 20.25
N THR A 314 2.18 -10.16 19.88
CA THR A 314 2.72 -9.91 18.53
C THR A 314 2.50 -11.05 17.54
N HIS A 315 1.43 -11.83 17.67
CA HIS A 315 1.07 -12.80 16.64
C HIS A 315 0.84 -12.06 15.32
N SER A 316 1.77 -12.22 14.38
CA SER A 316 1.75 -11.55 13.10
C SER A 316 0.45 -11.89 12.38
N SER A 317 -0.49 -10.95 12.37
CA SER A 317 -1.71 -11.14 11.60
C SER A 317 -1.35 -10.87 10.15
N ASP A 318 -0.86 -11.91 9.50
CA ASP A 318 -0.51 -11.94 8.10
C ASP A 318 -1.66 -12.60 7.32
N TRP A 319 -2.14 -11.93 6.27
CA TRP A 319 -3.22 -12.45 5.44
C TRP A 319 -2.88 -13.83 4.83
N LEU A 320 -1.60 -14.11 4.60
CA LEU A 320 -1.14 -15.38 4.04
C LEU A 320 -1.25 -16.53 5.05
N ASN A 321 -0.98 -16.27 6.34
CA ASN A 321 -1.06 -17.28 7.39
C ASN A 321 -2.50 -17.78 7.58
N ILE A 322 -3.47 -16.86 7.51
CA ILE A 322 -4.91 -17.20 7.60
C ILE A 322 -5.30 -18.20 6.51
N LEU A 323 -4.73 -18.08 5.31
CA LEU A 323 -5.07 -18.94 4.18
C LEU A 323 -4.41 -20.31 4.24
N GLN A 324 -3.28 -20.42 4.94
CA GLN A 324 -2.65 -21.71 5.18
C GLN A 324 -3.48 -22.56 6.16
N THR A 325 -4.35 -21.95 6.97
CA THR A 325 -5.19 -22.64 7.95
C THR A 325 -6.66 -22.76 7.55
N ASP A 326 -7.22 -21.80 6.78
CA ASP A 326 -8.63 -21.81 6.35
C ASP A 326 -8.81 -21.10 5.00
N SER A 327 -8.66 -21.83 3.90
CA SER A 327 -8.81 -21.32 2.52
C SER A 327 -10.00 -21.92 1.76
N GLU A 328 -10.87 -22.66 2.44
CA GLU A 328 -12.06 -23.22 1.82
C GLU A 328 -13.11 -22.13 1.59
N ILE A 329 -13.69 -22.09 0.38
CA ILE A 329 -14.84 -21.22 0.09
C ILE A 329 -16.11 -22.01 0.41
N LYS A 330 -16.85 -21.57 1.41
CA LYS A 330 -18.13 -22.15 1.79
C LYS A 330 -19.24 -21.62 0.89
N GLU A 331 -20.40 -22.26 0.91
CA GLU A 331 -21.54 -21.79 0.11
C GLU A 331 -21.95 -20.36 0.50
N SER A 332 -21.83 -20.00 1.78
CA SER A 332 -22.08 -18.66 2.30
C SER A 332 -21.12 -17.60 1.73
N ASP A 333 -19.95 -18.01 1.25
CA ASP A 333 -18.93 -17.11 0.72
C ASP A 333 -19.11 -16.85 -0.78
N VAL A 334 -20.05 -17.56 -1.43
CA VAL A 334 -20.36 -17.37 -2.85
C VAL A 334 -21.09 -16.05 -3.03
N LYS A 335 -20.43 -15.14 -3.75
CA LYS A 335 -20.89 -13.76 -3.93
C LYS A 335 -21.85 -13.66 -5.10
N ALA A 336 -22.66 -12.60 -5.12
CA ALA A 336 -23.52 -12.32 -6.26
C ALA A 336 -22.68 -12.05 -7.52
N TYR A 337 -23.24 -12.38 -8.69
CA TYR A 337 -22.64 -11.98 -9.96
C TYR A 337 -22.80 -10.47 -10.12
N HIS A 338 -21.70 -9.76 -10.36
CA HIS A 338 -21.70 -8.31 -10.49
C HIS A 338 -21.56 -7.89 -11.96
N PRO A 339 -22.48 -7.09 -12.53
CA PRO A 339 -22.44 -6.71 -13.95
C PRO A 339 -21.13 -6.02 -14.38
N SER A 340 -20.57 -5.19 -13.50
CA SER A 340 -19.28 -4.51 -13.73
C SER A 340 -18.02 -5.39 -13.70
N ILE A 341 -18.12 -6.71 -13.56
CA ILE A 341 -16.94 -7.62 -13.64
C ILE A 341 -16.22 -7.50 -14.99
N ASN A 342 -16.96 -7.28 -16.07
CA ASN A 342 -16.40 -7.20 -17.42
C ASN A 342 -15.92 -5.81 -17.81
N HIS A 343 -15.89 -4.86 -16.86
CA HIS A 343 -15.45 -3.50 -17.13
C HIS A 343 -13.99 -3.47 -17.61
N HIS A 344 -13.65 -2.56 -18.52
CA HIS A 344 -12.33 -2.53 -19.18
C HIS A 344 -11.16 -2.22 -18.24
N TYR A 345 -11.42 -1.59 -17.10
CA TYR A 345 -10.41 -1.39 -16.04
C TYR A 345 -10.11 -2.66 -15.23
N VAL A 346 -10.96 -3.70 -15.29
CA VAL A 346 -10.70 -4.98 -14.62
C VAL A 346 -9.83 -5.82 -15.57
N PRO A 347 -8.62 -6.25 -15.15
CA PRO A 347 -7.76 -7.10 -15.97
C PRO A 347 -8.48 -8.35 -16.45
N LYS A 348 -8.21 -8.80 -17.68
CA LYS A 348 -8.86 -9.97 -18.29
C LYS A 348 -8.78 -11.23 -17.42
N VAL A 349 -7.67 -11.43 -16.70
CA VAL A 349 -7.52 -12.57 -15.77
C VAL A 349 -8.48 -12.52 -14.58
N LEU A 350 -9.02 -11.34 -14.26
CA LEU A 350 -9.98 -11.09 -13.17
C LEU A 350 -11.42 -10.89 -13.65
N GLN A 351 -11.70 -10.86 -14.96
CA GLN A 351 -13.06 -10.78 -15.51
C GLN A 351 -13.79 -12.12 -15.36
N ARG A 352 -14.01 -12.53 -14.11
CA ARG A 352 -14.63 -13.78 -13.69
C ARG A 352 -15.21 -13.63 -12.30
N GLN A 353 -16.00 -14.60 -11.87
CA GLN A 353 -16.52 -14.62 -10.50
C GLN A 353 -15.38 -14.75 -9.49
N ILE A 354 -15.27 -13.77 -8.60
CA ILE A 354 -14.33 -13.77 -7.47
C ILE A 354 -15.11 -13.83 -6.16
N ASN A 355 -14.86 -14.84 -5.35
CA ASN A 355 -15.54 -15.04 -4.06
C ASN A 355 -14.65 -14.68 -2.86
N ALA A 356 -13.33 -14.59 -3.03
CA ALA A 356 -12.43 -14.20 -1.95
C ALA A 356 -11.26 -13.34 -2.43
N HIS A 357 -10.77 -12.46 -1.56
CA HIS A 357 -9.68 -11.51 -1.86
C HIS A 357 -8.41 -12.23 -2.32
N TRP A 358 -8.10 -13.38 -1.72
CA TRP A 358 -6.91 -14.16 -2.05
C TRP A 358 -6.92 -14.73 -3.48
N GLN A 359 -8.09 -14.94 -4.07
CA GLN A 359 -8.18 -15.40 -5.46
C GLN A 359 -7.60 -14.35 -6.41
N ILE A 360 -7.78 -13.06 -6.10
CA ILE A 360 -7.20 -11.96 -6.88
C ILE A 360 -5.67 -12.00 -6.78
N ASN A 361 -5.12 -12.10 -5.57
CA ASN A 361 -3.68 -12.25 -5.36
C ASN A 361 -3.10 -13.42 -6.16
N LEU A 362 -3.78 -14.57 -6.14
CA LEU A 362 -3.38 -15.76 -6.88
C LEU A 362 -3.41 -15.54 -8.40
N PHE A 363 -4.51 -15.02 -8.95
CA PHE A 363 -4.65 -14.80 -10.38
C PHE A 363 -3.70 -13.74 -10.93
N LEU A 364 -3.28 -12.79 -10.10
CA LEU A 364 -2.32 -11.75 -10.46
C LEU A 364 -0.86 -12.14 -10.19
N GLY A 365 -0.59 -13.34 -9.67
CA GLY A 365 0.77 -13.89 -9.58
C GLY A 365 1.48 -13.71 -8.24
N CYS A 366 0.76 -13.77 -7.11
CA CYS A 366 1.39 -13.88 -5.79
C CYS A 366 2.30 -15.13 -5.73
N LYS A 367 3.60 -14.92 -5.45
CA LYS A 367 4.63 -15.98 -5.46
C LYS A 367 4.54 -16.90 -4.23
N PHE A 368 4.01 -16.39 -3.14
CA PHE A 368 3.99 -17.05 -1.84
C PHE A 368 2.79 -17.99 -1.67
N PHE A 369 1.88 -18.01 -2.65
CA PHE A 369 0.79 -18.97 -2.68
C PHE A 369 1.30 -20.31 -3.21
N LYS A 370 1.55 -21.29 -2.32
CA LYS A 370 1.92 -22.66 -2.74
C LYS A 370 0.76 -23.27 -3.56
N LYS A 371 1.09 -23.78 -4.76
CA LYS A 371 0.13 -24.12 -5.83
C LYS A 371 -0.72 -25.39 -5.61
N LYS A 372 -1.93 -25.31 -6.19
CA LYS A 372 -2.79 -26.32 -6.87
C LYS A 372 -3.92 -27.05 -6.12
N CYS A 373 -3.73 -27.68 -4.96
CA CYS A 373 -4.79 -28.58 -4.43
C CYS A 373 -6.09 -27.86 -3.99
N VAL A 374 -5.98 -26.73 -3.27
CA VAL A 374 -7.14 -25.94 -2.80
C VAL A 374 -7.93 -25.35 -3.97
N MET A 375 -7.25 -24.93 -5.04
CA MET A 375 -7.89 -24.24 -6.17
C MET A 375 -8.81 -25.17 -6.99
N ILE A 376 -8.42 -26.43 -7.20
CA ILE A 376 -9.23 -27.39 -7.98
C ILE A 376 -10.47 -27.83 -7.19
N GLN A 377 -10.34 -28.05 -5.88
CA GLN A 377 -11.48 -28.45 -5.03
C GLN A 377 -12.49 -27.31 -4.89
N THR A 378 -12.01 -26.09 -4.65
CA THR A 378 -12.85 -24.89 -4.54
C THR A 378 -13.58 -24.55 -5.85
N ILE A 379 -12.92 -24.64 -7.01
CA ILE A 379 -13.57 -24.40 -8.30
C ILE A 379 -14.65 -25.47 -8.59
N LYS A 380 -14.37 -26.75 -8.34
CA LYS A 380 -15.36 -27.83 -8.51
C LYS A 380 -16.60 -27.64 -7.63
N LYS A 381 -16.41 -27.22 -6.37
CA LYS A 381 -17.49 -26.97 -5.41
C LYS A 381 -18.31 -25.72 -5.76
N VAL A 382 -17.67 -24.62 -6.20
CA VAL A 382 -18.40 -23.44 -6.67
C VAL A 382 -19.21 -23.75 -7.93
N LEU A 383 -18.67 -24.53 -8.87
CA LEU A 383 -19.40 -24.95 -10.07
C LEU A 383 -20.57 -25.89 -9.74
N SER A 384 -20.43 -26.79 -8.77
CA SER A 384 -21.55 -27.63 -8.33
C SER A 384 -22.66 -26.81 -7.65
N ILE A 385 -22.31 -25.84 -6.79
CA ILE A 385 -23.27 -24.94 -6.14
C ILE A 385 -24.00 -24.07 -7.18
N LEU A 386 -23.29 -23.49 -8.15
CA LEU A 386 -23.88 -22.67 -9.20
C LEU A 386 -24.77 -23.50 -10.15
N GLY A 387 -24.39 -24.75 -10.44
CA GLY A 387 -25.20 -25.71 -11.18
C GLY A 387 -26.51 -26.05 -10.46
N SER A 388 -26.46 -26.26 -9.14
CA SER A 388 -27.64 -26.51 -8.30
C SER A 388 -28.57 -25.30 -8.19
N ARG A 389 -28.02 -24.08 -8.07
CA ARG A 389 -28.83 -22.84 -8.05
C ARG A 389 -29.50 -22.53 -9.39
N LYS A 390 -28.86 -22.87 -10.52
CA LYS A 390 -29.50 -22.76 -11.84
C LYS A 390 -30.70 -23.72 -11.97
N LYS A 391 -30.58 -24.96 -11.46
CA LYS A 391 -31.70 -25.93 -11.44
C LYS A 391 -32.88 -25.47 -10.57
N LEU A 392 -32.62 -24.84 -9.42
CA LEU A 392 -33.67 -24.29 -8.55
C LEU A 392 -34.43 -23.11 -9.16
N LYS A 393 -33.78 -22.27 -9.99
CA LYS A 393 -34.44 -21.16 -10.69
C LYS A 393 -35.29 -21.60 -11.89
N THR A 394 -35.08 -22.81 -12.40
CA THR A 394 -35.89 -23.40 -13.48
C THR A 394 -37.05 -24.27 -12.96
N LEU A 395 -37.23 -24.34 -11.64
CA LEU A 395 -38.24 -25.15 -10.96
C LEU A 395 -39.29 -24.29 -10.19
N ASN A 396 -39.27 -22.96 -10.37
CA ASN A 396 -40.29 -22.05 -9.86
C ASN A 396 -41.07 -21.41 -10.99
#